data_AF-A0A0V7YXB0-F1
#
_entry.id   AF-A0A0V7YXB0-F1
#
_cell.length_a   1.000
_cell.length_b   1.000
_cell.length_c   1.000
_cell.angle_alpha   90.00
_cell.angle_beta   90.00
_cell.angle_gamma   90.00
#
_symmetry.space_group_name_H-M   'P 1'
#
loop_
_entity.id
_entity.type
_entity.pdbx_description
1 polymer ?
#
loop_
_entity_poly.entity_id
_entity_poly.type
_entity_poly.pdbx_seq_one_letter_code
_entity_poly.pdbx_strand_id
1 'polypeptide(L)' 'MSGEPDDAHGVVVARLMLQLFGFAQGLGVDEATVQHIVERVIVEMPMCPDEERLVRARNWLLIAAA' A
#
# COMPACT_ATOMS: atom_id res chain seq x y z
N MET A 1 -2.53 -10.75 -27.27
CA MET A 1 -1.64 -10.96 -26.11
C MET A 1 -2.49 -10.67 -24.89
N SER A 2 -2.96 -11.72 -24.22
CA SER A 2 -3.90 -11.63 -23.11
C SER A 2 -3.28 -12.34 -21.91
N GLY A 3 -3.22 -11.65 -20.76
CA GLY A 3 -2.63 -12.10 -19.49
C GLY A 3 -1.24 -11.46 -19.24
N GLU A 4 -0.89 -10.83 -18.13
CA GLU A 4 -1.53 -10.63 -16.81
C GLU A 4 -0.98 -9.30 -16.21
N PRO A 5 -1.63 -8.14 -16.41
CA PRO A 5 -1.28 -6.95 -15.62
C PRO A 5 -1.81 -7.03 -14.17
N ASP A 6 -2.78 -7.91 -13.93
CA ASP A 6 -3.48 -8.04 -12.63
C ASP A 6 -2.60 -8.73 -11.56
N ASP A 7 -1.80 -9.73 -11.95
CA ASP A 7 -0.98 -10.49 -10.99
C ASP A 7 0.18 -9.67 -10.43
N ALA A 8 0.86 -8.88 -11.27
CA ALA A 8 1.94 -8.03 -10.82
C ALA A 8 1.43 -6.95 -9.85
N HIS A 9 0.25 -6.39 -10.12
CA HIS A 9 -0.38 -5.41 -9.24
C HIS A 9 -0.78 -6.05 -7.90
N GLY A 10 -1.45 -7.20 -7.94
CA GLY A 10 -1.83 -7.95 -6.73
C GLY A 10 -0.64 -8.34 -5.86
N VAL A 11 0.48 -8.75 -6.47
CA VAL A 11 1.73 -9.06 -5.76
C VAL A 11 2.32 -7.84 -5.06
N VAL A 12 2.31 -6.67 -5.72
CA VAL A 12 2.80 -5.42 -5.12
C VAL A 12 1.89 -5.00 -3.96
N VAL A 13 0.56 -5.04 -4.15
CA VAL A 13 -0.41 -4.74 -3.08
C VAL A 13 -0.17 -5.65 -1.87
N ALA A 14 -0.12 -6.96 -2.07
CA ALA A 14 0.08 -7.92 -0.99
C ALA A 14 1.40 -7.71 -0.25
N ARG A 15 2.49 -7.41 -0.97
CA ARG A 15 3.80 -7.13 -0.37
C ARG A 15 3.78 -5.85 0.47
N LEU A 16 3.17 -4.77 -0.03
CA LEU A 16 3.06 -3.52 0.72
C LEU A 16 2.14 -3.66 1.94
N MET A 17 1.00 -4.35 1.80
CA MET A 17 0.09 -4.67 2.90
C MET A 17 0.81 -5.42 4.03
N LEU A 18 1.56 -6.48 3.70
CA LEU A 18 2.32 -7.25 4.69
C LEU A 18 3.32 -6.39 5.47
N GLN A 19 4.00 -5.47 4.79
CA GLN A 19 4.99 -4.57 5.40
C GLN A 19 4.36 -3.45 6.25
N LEU A 20 3.09 -3.11 6.02
CA LEU A 20 2.36 -2.06 6.73
C LEU A 20 1.49 -2.59 7.87
N PHE A 21 1.17 -3.88 7.88
CA PHE A 21 0.23 -4.49 8.82
C PHE A 21 0.51 -4.16 10.29
N GLY A 22 1.74 -4.41 10.77
CA GLY A 22 2.11 -4.13 12.16
C GLY A 22 2.09 -2.63 12.50
N PHE A 23 2.41 -1.77 11.54
CA PHE A 23 2.35 -0.32 11.72
C PHE A 23 0.90 0.16 11.82
N ALA A 24 0.04 -0.28 10.92
CA ALA A 24 -1.38 0.06 10.91
C ALA A 24 -2.10 -0.43 12.17
N GLN A 25 -1.79 -1.64 12.65
CA GLN A 25 -2.33 -2.14 13.92
C GLN A 25 -1.95 -1.24 15.10
N GLY A 26 -0.71 -0.76 15.16
CA GLY A 26 -0.27 0.17 16.20
C GLY A 26 -0.99 1.52 16.17
N LEU A 27 -1.54 1.90 15.02
CA LEU A 27 -2.33 3.11 14.82
C LEU A 27 -3.84 2.90 14.98
N GLY A 28 -4.31 1.64 15.10
CA GLY A 28 -5.74 1.32 15.11
C GLY A 28 -6.45 1.53 13.77
N VAL A 29 -5.70 1.57 12.66
CA VAL A 29 -6.26 1.73 11.31
C VAL A 29 -6.70 0.36 10.78
N ASP A 30 -7.92 0.27 10.24
CA ASP A 30 -8.47 -0.97 9.71
C ASP A 30 -7.84 -1.37 8.37
N GLU A 31 -7.91 -2.67 8.06
CA GLU A 31 -7.27 -3.26 6.89
C GLU A 31 -7.78 -2.67 5.56
N ALA A 32 -9.07 -2.33 5.46
CA ALA A 32 -9.63 -1.78 4.23
C ALA A 32 -9.09 -0.37 3.96
N THR A 33 -8.91 0.43 5.00
CA THR A 33 -8.23 1.74 4.91
C THR A 33 -6.77 1.59 4.49
N VAL A 34 -6.04 0.59 5.01
CA VAL A 34 -4.65 0.33 4.60
C VAL A 34 -4.60 -0.08 3.13
N GLN A 35 -5.47 -0.98 2.70
CA GLN A 35 -5.55 -1.43 1.31
C GLN A 35 -5.82 -0.26 0.36
N HIS A 36 -6.79 0.59 0.70
CA HIS A 36 -7.11 1.77 -0.10
C HIS A 36 -5.90 2.71 -0.26
N ILE A 37 -5.15 2.95 0.81
CA ILE A 37 -3.94 3.77 0.77
C ILE A 37 -2.85 3.12 -0.10
N VAL A 38 -2.66 1.80 0.02
CA VAL A 38 -1.67 1.06 -0.78
C VAL A 38 -1.99 1.14 -2.27
N GLU A 39 -3.24 0.86 -2.65
CA GLU A 39 -3.69 0.93 -4.05
C GLU A 39 -3.49 2.34 -4.61
N ARG A 40 -3.87 3.36 -3.83
CA ARG A 40 -3.68 4.75 -4.22
C ARG A 40 -2.21 5.11 -4.44
N VAL A 41 -1.31 4.66 -3.56
CA VAL A 41 0.13 4.94 -3.71
C VAL A 41 0.72 4.25 -4.94
N ILE A 42 0.27 3.03 -5.27
CA ILE A 42 0.72 2.34 -6.49
C ILE A 42 0.32 3.13 -7.74
N VAL A 43 -0.93 3.62 -7.77
CA VAL A 43 -1.45 4.44 -8.88
C VAL A 43 -0.75 5.80 -8.97
N GLU A 44 -0.51 6.46 -7.85
CA GLU A 44 0.16 7.78 -7.80
C GLU A 44 1.67 7.68 -8.10
N MET A 45 2.30 6.53 -7.82
CA MET A 45 3.75 6.33 -7.92
C MET A 45 4.10 5.07 -8.75
N PRO A 46 3.70 4.99 -10.03
CA PRO A 46 3.81 3.76 -10.83
C PRO A 46 5.27 3.37 -11.14
N MET A 47 6.18 4.35 -11.16
CA MET A 47 7.61 4.13 -11.47
C MET A 47 8.51 4.07 -10.23
N CYS A 48 7.97 4.31 -9.04
CA CYS A 48 8.75 4.27 -7.81
C CYS A 48 8.93 2.84 -7.30
N PRO A 49 10.09 2.54 -6.67
CA PRO A 49 10.28 1.27 -5.97
C PRO A 49 9.35 1.19 -4.75
N ASP A 50 9.12 -0.04 -4.29
CA ASP A 50 8.23 -0.30 -3.16
C ASP A 50 8.68 0.38 -1.86
N GLU A 51 9.98 0.59 -1.65
CA GLU A 51 10.50 1.31 -0.47
C GLU A 51 9.98 2.76 -0.41
N GLU A 52 9.99 3.47 -1.53
CA GLU A 52 9.46 4.84 -1.61
C GLU A 52 7.93 4.85 -1.43
N ARG A 53 7.24 3.86 -2.02
CA ARG A 53 5.79 3.66 -1.82
C ARG A 53 5.46 3.39 -0.35
N LEU A 54 6.27 2.60 0.35
CA LEU A 54 6.09 2.33 1.79
C LEU A 54 6.22 3.59 2.63
N VAL A 55 7.23 4.43 2.36
CA VAL A 55 7.39 5.71 3.06
C VAL A 55 6.16 6.59 2.84
N ARG A 56 5.67 6.69 1.59
CA ARG A 56 4.48 7.47 1.26
C ARG A 56 3.22 6.91 1.94
N ALA A 57 3.02 5.60 1.91
CA ALA A 57 1.88 4.94 2.53
C ALA A 57 1.88 5.10 4.05
N ARG A 58 3.04 5.00 4.72
CA ARG A 58 3.16 5.27 6.16
C ARG A 58 2.76 6.70 6.53
N ASN A 59 3.17 7.68 5.73
CA ASN A 59 2.77 9.06 5.95
C ASN A 59 1.24 9.25 5.82
N TRP A 60 0.62 8.61 4.83
CA TRP A 60 -0.85 8.62 4.70
C TRP A 60 -1.55 7.94 5.87
N LEU A 61 -1.01 6.82 6.37
CA LEU A 61 -1.57 6.11 7.54
C LEU A 61 -1.50 6.96 8.82
N LEU A 62 -0.41 7.70 9.02
CA LEU A 62 -0.30 8.65 10.13
C LEU A 62 -1.35 9.76 10.05
N ILE A 63 -1.66 10.24 8.85
CA ILE A 63 -2.72 11.23 8.62
C ILE A 63 -4.10 10.62 8.87
N ALA A 64 -4.33 9.38 8.44
CA ALA A 64 -5.61 8.70 8.61
C ALA A 64 -5.91 8.33 10.08
N ALA A 65 -4.88 8.18 10.90
CA ALA A 65 -5.00 7.85 12.32
C ALA A 65 -5.13 9.08 13.24
N ALA A 66 -4.98 10.30 12.70
CA ALA A 66 -5.04 11.56 13.44
C ALA A 66 -6.47 12.12 13.51
#